data_AF-A0A937VCZ1-F1
#
_entry.id   AF-A0A937VCZ1-F1
#
_cell.length_a   1.000
_cell.length_b   1.000
_cell.length_c   1.000
_cell.angle_alpha   90.00
_cell.angle_beta   90.00
_cell.angle_gamma   90.00
#
_symmetry.space_group_name_H-M   'P 1'
#
loop_
_entity.id
_entity.type
_entity.pdbx_description
1 polymer ?
#
loop_
_entity_poly.entity_id
_entity_poly.type
_entity_poly.pdbx_seq_one_letter_code
_entity_poly.pdbx_strand_id
1 'polypeptide(L)'
;MEGKPIQRGLIPGIILIGLGVVMLIGQFVDPGGWVFLVGLGIVFLALYFAMRSYSFLIPGCILVGLGVPVAFGEANLVQGEEYGGWIVVGLGLGFCAIWVIDTLVRRSSSWWPLVPGVILTLVGIGLVLNARGLLSAQMLSLLERWWPLILVAIGLVILLQQLVRRRPQA
;
A
#
# COMPACT_ATOMS: atom_id res chain seq x y z
N MET A 1 -2.49 -35.22 31.55
CA MET A 1 -2.21 -33.76 31.50
C MET A 1 -2.83 -33.24 30.21
N GLU A 2 -4.13 -32.96 30.26
CA GLU A 2 -4.94 -32.55 29.11
C GLU A 2 -4.58 -31.12 28.70
N GLY A 3 -4.03 -30.94 27.49
CA GLY A 3 -3.81 -29.63 26.90
C GLY A 3 -5.15 -28.96 26.59
N LYS A 4 -5.51 -27.92 27.36
CA LYS A 4 -6.69 -27.09 27.12
C LYS A 4 -6.67 -26.56 25.67
N PRO A 5 -7.69 -26.85 24.85
CA PRO A 5 -7.81 -26.24 23.54
C PRO A 5 -8.04 -24.74 23.77
N ILE A 6 -7.16 -23.90 23.22
CA ILE A 6 -7.31 -22.44 23.33
C ILE A 6 -8.68 -22.07 22.76
N GLN A 7 -9.53 -21.57 23.66
CA GLN A 7 -10.91 -21.20 23.39
C GLN A 7 -10.94 -20.10 22.32
N ARG A 8 -11.61 -20.39 21.21
CA ARG A 8 -11.80 -19.51 20.05
C ARG A 8 -12.43 -18.13 20.39
N GLY A 9 -12.92 -17.93 21.62
CA GLY A 9 -13.52 -16.69 22.10
C GLY A 9 -12.56 -15.66 22.71
N LEU A 10 -11.33 -16.05 23.11
CA LEU A 10 -10.37 -15.09 23.67
C LEU A 10 -9.84 -14.12 22.60
N ILE A 11 -9.82 -14.62 21.36
CA ILE A 11 -9.25 -13.98 20.18
C ILE A 11 -10.00 -12.67 19.86
N PRO A 12 -11.32 -12.67 19.58
CA PRO A 12 -12.05 -11.43 19.32
C PRO A 12 -11.99 -10.43 20.48
N GLY A 13 -11.89 -10.91 21.73
CA GLY A 13 -11.71 -10.05 22.90
C GLY A 13 -10.40 -9.25 22.84
N ILE A 14 -9.29 -9.90 22.49
CA ILE A 14 -8.00 -9.22 22.33
C ILE A 14 -8.04 -8.22 21.17
N ILE A 15 -8.73 -8.54 20.06
CA ILE A 15 -8.92 -7.60 18.94
C ILE A 15 -9.66 -6.36 19.42
N LEU A 16 -10.77 -6.55 20.13
CA LEU A 16 -11.63 -5.47 20.61
C LEU A 16 -10.90 -4.60 21.65
N ILE A 17 -10.07 -5.22 22.50
CA ILE A 17 -9.22 -4.51 23.46
C ILE A 17 -8.16 -3.69 22.71
N GLY A 18 -7.45 -4.28 21.75
CA GLY A 18 -6.43 -3.56 20.99
C GLY A 18 -7.01 -2.37 20.20
N LEU A 19 -8.11 -2.61 19.49
CA LEU A 19 -8.81 -1.57 18.72
C LEU A 19 -9.42 -0.50 19.64
N GLY A 20 -10.00 -0.92 20.77
CA GLY A 20 -10.54 -0.04 21.78
C GLY A 20 -9.48 0.83 22.45
N VAL A 21 -8.29 0.28 22.77
CA VAL A 21 -7.17 1.04 23.34
C VAL A 21 -6.66 2.08 22.35
N VAL A 22 -6.50 1.73 21.07
CA VAL A 22 -6.09 2.68 20.03
C VAL A 22 -7.11 3.82 19.90
N MET A 23 -8.41 3.50 19.85
CA MET A 23 -9.47 4.51 19.78
C MET A 23 -9.55 5.38 21.05
N LEU A 24 -9.38 4.76 22.22
CA LEU A 24 -9.41 5.47 23.50
C LEU A 24 -8.25 6.46 23.59
N ILE A 25 -7.02 6.04 23.27
CA ILE A 25 -5.86 6.91 23.27
C ILE A 25 -6.06 8.08 22.31
N GLY A 26 -6.58 7.83 21.10
CA GLY A 26 -6.89 8.88 20.12
C GLY A 26 -8.01 9.83 20.52
N GLN A 27 -8.82 9.50 21.54
CA GLN A 27 -9.87 10.37 22.05
C GLN A 27 -9.35 11.32 23.15
N PHE A 28 -8.38 10.89 23.95
CA PHE A 28 -7.83 11.67 25.06
C PHE A 28 -6.57 12.45 24.70
N VAL A 29 -5.84 11.99 23.69
CA VAL A 29 -4.70 12.67 23.09
C VAL A 29 -5.10 12.92 21.65
N ASP A 30 -4.99 14.14 21.14
CA ASP A 30 -5.16 14.45 19.71
C ASP A 30 -3.80 14.22 19.04
N PRO A 31 -3.41 12.95 18.75
CA PRO A 31 -2.01 12.58 18.59
C PRO A 31 -1.55 12.81 17.13
N GLY A 32 -2.43 13.37 16.29
CA GLY A 32 -2.28 13.37 14.85
C GLY A 32 -2.94 12.18 14.17
N GLY A 33 -3.39 12.38 12.93
CA GLY A 33 -3.98 11.34 12.09
C GLY A 33 -3.01 10.20 11.77
N TRP A 34 -1.70 10.47 11.78
CA TRP A 34 -0.67 9.44 11.56
C TRP A 34 -0.65 8.36 12.64
N VAL A 35 -0.84 8.71 13.91
CA VAL A 35 -0.83 7.74 15.03
C VAL A 35 -2.00 6.78 14.89
N PHE A 36 -3.17 7.31 14.51
CA PHE A 36 -4.34 6.50 14.24
C PHE A 36 -4.09 5.52 13.07
N LEU A 37 -3.57 6.01 11.95
CA LEU A 37 -3.28 5.19 10.76
C LEU A 37 -2.24 4.10 11.04
N VAL A 38 -1.09 4.46 11.62
CA VAL A 38 -0.03 3.50 11.94
C VAL A 38 -0.48 2.53 13.04
N GLY A 39 -1.13 3.02 14.10
CA GLY A 39 -1.62 2.21 15.20
C GLY A 39 -2.63 1.17 14.73
N LEU A 40 -3.62 1.58 13.94
CA LEU A 40 -4.60 0.66 13.35
C LEU A 40 -3.93 -0.34 12.39
N GLY A 41 -2.97 0.13 11.58
CA GLY A 41 -2.18 -0.72 10.71
C GLY A 41 -1.41 -1.81 11.47
N ILE A 42 -0.72 -1.45 12.56
CA ILE A 42 -0.01 -2.38 13.44
C ILE A 42 -0.98 -3.40 14.05
N VAL A 43 -2.17 -2.97 14.49
CA VAL A 43 -3.20 -3.90 14.97
C VAL A 43 -3.53 -4.91 13.87
N PHE A 44 -3.83 -4.48 12.65
CA PHE A 44 -4.10 -5.39 11.53
C PHE A 44 -2.93 -6.32 11.19
N LEU A 45 -1.68 -5.87 11.26
CA LEU A 45 -0.51 -6.73 11.10
C LEU A 45 -0.37 -7.75 12.23
N ALA A 46 -0.60 -7.37 13.48
CA ALA A 46 -0.62 -8.29 14.61
C ALA A 46 -1.71 -9.36 14.44
N LEU A 47 -2.89 -8.95 13.98
CA LEU A 47 -4.00 -9.84 13.61
C LEU A 47 -3.63 -10.78 12.46
N TYR A 48 -2.88 -10.31 11.47
CA TYR A 48 -2.37 -11.15 10.39
C TYR A 48 -1.46 -12.27 10.95
N PHE A 49 -0.53 -11.94 11.84
CA PHE A 49 0.34 -12.95 12.46
C PHE A 49 -0.43 -13.94 13.34
N ALA A 50 -1.47 -13.47 14.05
CA ALA A 50 -2.29 -14.32 14.92
C ALA A 50 -3.25 -15.23 14.14
N MET A 51 -3.99 -14.69 13.16
CA MET A 51 -5.03 -15.42 12.43
C MET A 51 -4.50 -16.11 11.17
N ARG A 52 -3.30 -15.75 10.69
CA ARG A 52 -2.79 -16.17 9.38
C ARG A 52 -3.90 -16.09 8.32
N SER A 53 -4.54 -14.93 8.22
CA SER A 53 -5.51 -14.65 7.16
C SER A 53 -4.99 -13.52 6.29
N TYR A 54 -4.89 -13.77 4.98
CA TYR A 54 -4.37 -12.82 4.00
C TYR A 54 -5.14 -11.49 3.98
N SER A 55 -6.43 -11.51 4.31
CA SER A 55 -7.29 -10.33 4.30
C SER A 55 -6.90 -9.23 5.30
N PHE A 56 -6.15 -9.55 6.36
CA PHE A 56 -5.67 -8.55 7.33
C PHE A 56 -4.30 -7.95 6.97
N LEU A 57 -3.53 -8.64 6.12
CA LEU A 57 -2.22 -8.16 5.68
C LEU A 57 -2.35 -6.90 4.81
N ILE A 58 -3.32 -6.92 3.90
CA ILE A 58 -3.58 -5.84 2.94
C ILE A 58 -3.87 -4.51 3.66
N PRO A 59 -4.94 -4.40 4.49
CA PRO A 59 -5.23 -3.15 5.17
C PRO A 59 -4.12 -2.76 6.15
N GLY A 60 -3.45 -3.73 6.80
CA GLY A 60 -2.34 -3.45 7.71
C GLY A 60 -1.18 -2.73 7.01
N CYS A 61 -0.70 -3.27 5.90
CA CYS A 61 0.44 -2.70 5.18
C CYS A 61 0.09 -1.35 4.54
N ILE A 62 -1.13 -1.19 4.01
CA ILE A 62 -1.58 0.08 3.43
C ILE A 62 -1.70 1.17 4.50
N LEU A 63 -2.29 0.86 5.65
CA LEU A 63 -2.46 1.81 6.75
C LEU A 63 -1.11 2.26 7.33
N VAL A 64 -0.18 1.32 7.53
CA VAL A 64 1.19 1.68 7.95
C VAL A 64 1.91 2.48 6.85
N GLY A 65 1.80 2.06 5.59
CA GLY A 65 2.41 2.74 4.45
C GLY A 65 1.92 4.18 4.28
N LEU A 66 0.64 4.45 4.54
CA LEU A 66 0.05 5.78 4.53
C LEU A 66 0.36 6.60 5.78
N GLY A 67 0.46 5.95 6.94
CA GLY A 67 0.72 6.65 8.20
C GLY A 67 2.08 7.35 8.24
N VAL A 68 3.10 6.80 7.57
CA VAL A 68 4.45 7.40 7.52
C VAL A 68 4.47 8.79 6.83
N PRO A 69 4.00 8.96 5.58
CA PRO A 69 3.98 10.28 4.95
C PRO A 69 3.01 11.26 5.63
N VAL A 70 1.93 10.78 6.26
CA VAL A 70 1.05 11.63 7.08
C VAL A 70 1.82 12.20 8.28
N ALA A 71 2.66 11.40 8.94
CA ALA A 71 3.53 11.88 10.02
C ALA A 71 4.48 12.97 9.54
N PHE A 72 5.03 12.85 8.32
CA PHE A 72 5.89 13.88 7.73
C PHE A 72 5.13 15.18 7.41
N GLY A 73 3.88 15.07 6.94
CA GLY A 73 3.01 16.22 6.70
C GLY A 73 2.69 16.97 7.99
N GLU A 74 2.29 16.25 9.04
CA GLU A 74 1.97 16.86 10.33
C GLU A 74 3.19 17.44 11.05
N ALA A 75 4.35 16.81 10.90
CA ALA A 75 5.62 17.36 11.38
C ALA A 75 6.13 18.56 10.55
N ASN A 76 5.38 19.01 9.54
CA ASN A 76 5.75 20.08 8.61
C ASN A 76 7.08 19.83 7.87
N LEU A 77 7.49 18.56 7.73
CA LEU A 77 8.70 18.19 7.00
C LEU A 77 8.47 18.24 5.48
N VAL A 78 7.22 18.07 5.06
CA VAL A 78 6.80 18.03 3.66
C VAL A 78 5.49 18.82 3.54
N GLN A 79 5.42 19.75 2.59
CA GLN A 79 4.25 20.61 2.40
C GLN A 79 3.88 20.75 0.93
N GLY A 80 2.65 21.18 0.66
CA GLY A 80 2.17 21.48 -0.70
C GLY A 80 2.12 20.23 -1.60
N GLU A 81 2.53 20.39 -2.86
CA GLU A 81 2.47 19.34 -3.88
C GLU A 81 3.38 18.14 -3.56
N GLU A 82 4.46 18.36 -2.80
CA GLU A 82 5.37 17.30 -2.39
C GLU A 82 4.69 16.29 -1.46
N TYR A 83 3.77 16.76 -0.61
CA TYR A 83 3.03 15.92 0.33
C TYR A 83 2.17 14.87 -0.40
N GLY A 84 1.51 15.27 -1.48
CA GLY A 84 0.74 14.36 -2.32
C GLY A 84 1.64 13.26 -2.91
N GLY A 85 2.83 13.62 -3.41
CA GLY A 85 3.80 12.67 -3.92
C GLY A 85 4.23 11.64 -2.87
N TRP A 86 4.56 12.08 -1.65
CA TRP A 86 4.95 11.18 -0.55
C TRP A 86 3.82 10.27 -0.08
N ILE A 87 2.56 10.71 -0.13
CA ILE A 87 1.40 9.84 0.12
C ILE A 87 1.38 8.70 -0.91
N VAL A 88 1.51 9.01 -2.20
CA VAL A 88 1.49 7.98 -3.26
C VAL A 88 2.67 7.02 -3.12
N VAL A 89 3.87 7.52 -2.77
CA VAL A 89 5.04 6.67 -2.47
C VAL A 89 4.75 5.75 -1.30
N GLY A 90 4.22 6.27 -0.19
CA GLY A 90 3.88 5.48 1.00
C GLY A 90 2.86 4.39 0.71
N LEU A 91 1.85 4.71 -0.12
CA LEU A 91 0.85 3.76 -0.59
C LEU A 91 1.51 2.65 -1.44
N GLY A 92 2.38 3.01 -2.39
CA GLY A 92 3.13 2.05 -3.20
C GLY A 92 4.05 1.15 -2.37
N LEU A 93 4.76 1.71 -1.40
CA LEU A 93 5.59 0.96 -0.45
C LEU A 93 4.73 0.03 0.42
N GLY A 94 3.53 0.45 0.81
CA GLY A 94 2.56 -0.40 1.50
C GLY A 94 2.19 -1.64 0.67
N PHE A 95 1.93 -1.47 -0.63
CA PHE A 95 1.67 -2.60 -1.54
C PHE A 95 2.90 -3.51 -1.74
N CYS A 96 4.09 -2.92 -1.88
CA CYS A 96 5.33 -3.69 -1.93
C CYS A 96 5.55 -4.50 -0.65
N ALA A 97 5.26 -3.92 0.52
CA ALA A 97 5.36 -4.58 1.81
C ALA A 97 4.41 -5.79 1.92
N ILE A 98 3.21 -5.74 1.34
CA ILE A 98 2.30 -6.90 1.25
C ILE A 98 3.03 -8.08 0.58
N TRP A 99 3.65 -7.84 -0.57
CA TRP A 99 4.35 -8.89 -1.31
C TRP A 99 5.56 -9.43 -0.54
N VAL A 100 6.36 -8.56 0.07
CA VAL A 100 7.53 -8.95 0.87
C VAL A 100 7.10 -9.81 2.07
N ILE A 101 6.09 -9.38 2.82
CA ILE A 101 5.62 -10.09 4.01
C ILE A 101 4.93 -11.40 3.63
N ASP A 102 4.12 -11.43 2.57
CA ASP A 102 3.49 -12.65 2.06
C ASP A 102 4.54 -13.69 1.63
N THR A 103 5.55 -13.24 0.87
CA THR A 103 6.65 -14.09 0.40
C THR A 103 7.49 -14.64 1.56
N LEU A 104 7.82 -13.81 2.56
CA LEU A 104 8.59 -14.23 3.73
C LEU A 104 7.83 -15.20 4.64
N VAL A 105 6.55 -14.93 4.89
CA VAL A 105 5.77 -15.68 5.89
C VAL A 105 5.15 -16.95 5.31
N ARG A 106 4.64 -16.90 4.07
CA ARG A 106 3.92 -18.03 3.45
C ARG A 106 4.72 -18.76 2.39
N ARG A 107 5.82 -18.20 1.88
CA ARG A 107 6.49 -18.64 0.64
C ARG A 107 5.54 -18.79 -0.56
N SER A 108 4.33 -18.25 -0.46
CA SER A 108 3.39 -18.09 -1.56
C SER A 108 3.70 -16.72 -2.13
N SER A 109 4.15 -16.67 -3.38
CA SER A 109 4.43 -15.39 -4.03
C SER A 109 3.17 -14.97 -4.77
N SER A 110 2.32 -14.19 -4.11
CA SER A 110 1.19 -13.55 -4.78
C SER A 110 1.74 -12.35 -5.54
N TRP A 111 2.07 -12.46 -6.84
CA TRP A 111 2.73 -11.39 -7.61
C TRP A 111 1.85 -10.15 -7.84
N TRP A 112 0.54 -10.28 -7.61
CA TRP A 112 -0.44 -9.25 -7.91
C TRP A 112 -0.19 -7.90 -7.21
N PRO A 113 0.14 -7.79 -5.90
CA PRO A 113 0.36 -6.51 -5.22
C PRO A 113 1.63 -5.78 -5.67
N LEU A 114 2.59 -6.48 -6.27
CA LEU A 114 3.87 -5.90 -6.66
C LEU A 114 3.73 -4.97 -7.85
N VAL A 115 2.86 -5.30 -8.81
CA VAL A 115 2.59 -4.44 -9.97
C VAL A 115 2.05 -3.06 -9.57
N PRO A 116 0.93 -2.94 -8.83
CA PRO A 116 0.44 -1.64 -8.38
C PRO A 116 1.41 -0.98 -7.39
N GLY A 117 2.07 -1.75 -6.52
CA GLY A 117 3.06 -1.20 -5.58
C GLY A 117 4.21 -0.48 -6.29
N VAL A 118 4.84 -1.14 -7.26
CA VAL A 118 5.94 -0.56 -8.04
C VAL A 118 5.46 0.63 -8.87
N ILE A 119 4.31 0.51 -9.54
CA ILE A 119 3.76 1.61 -10.35
C ILE A 119 3.49 2.84 -9.47
N LEU A 120 2.82 2.66 -8.33
CA LEU A 120 2.51 3.74 -7.39
C LEU A 120 3.78 4.35 -6.81
N THR A 121 4.76 3.54 -6.43
CA THR A 121 6.04 4.06 -5.93
C THR A 121 6.76 4.88 -6.99
N LEU A 122 6.81 4.41 -8.25
CA LEU A 122 7.44 5.16 -9.35
C LEU A 122 6.70 6.46 -9.67
N VAL A 123 5.36 6.41 -9.73
CA VAL A 123 4.54 7.60 -9.95
C VAL A 123 4.71 8.59 -8.80
N GLY A 124 4.64 8.13 -7.56
CA GLY A 124 4.85 8.96 -6.37
C GLY A 124 6.23 9.61 -6.35
N ILE A 125 7.29 8.87 -6.68
CA ILE A 125 8.64 9.42 -6.82
C ILE A 125 8.66 10.49 -7.91
N GLY A 126 8.03 10.23 -9.06
CA GLY A 126 7.90 11.22 -10.13
C GLY A 126 7.21 12.51 -9.68
N LEU A 127 6.14 12.40 -8.88
CA LEU A 127 5.44 13.55 -8.30
C LEU A 127 6.33 14.31 -7.30
N VAL A 128 7.08 13.62 -6.45
CA VAL A 128 8.01 14.27 -5.50
C VAL A 128 9.13 15.00 -6.24
N LEU A 129 9.73 14.38 -7.26
CA LEU A 129 10.77 15.00 -8.08
C LEU A 129 10.22 16.20 -8.85
N ASN A 130 8.97 16.12 -9.30
CA ASN A 130 8.28 17.22 -9.94
C ASN A 130 8.07 18.40 -9.00
N ALA A 131 7.51 18.14 -7.82
CA ALA A 131 7.24 19.15 -6.79
C ALA A 131 8.52 19.87 -6.33
N ARG A 132 9.66 19.17 -6.34
CA ARG A 132 10.98 19.73 -6.03
C ARG A 132 11.61 20.54 -7.18
N GLY A 133 10.95 20.64 -8.33
CA GLY A 133 11.46 21.32 -9.53
C GLY A 133 12.65 20.63 -10.19
N LEU A 134 12.92 19.37 -9.84
CA LEU A 134 14.05 18.58 -10.37
C LEU A 134 13.74 17.99 -11.75
N LEU A 135 12.46 17.87 -12.10
CA LEU A 135 12.02 17.53 -13.46
C LEU A 135 11.89 18.82 -14.27
N SER A 136 12.61 18.90 -15.38
CA SER A 136 12.48 20.04 -16.29
C SER A 136 11.06 20.10 -16.88
N ALA A 137 10.51 21.30 -17.06
CA ALA A 137 9.18 21.50 -17.66
C ALA A 137 9.05 20.86 -19.06
N GLN A 138 10.17 20.70 -19.77
CA GLN A 138 10.22 19.97 -21.05
C GLN A 138 9.94 18.48 -20.88
N MET A 139 10.39 17.86 -19.79
CA MET A 139 10.17 16.43 -19.55
C MET A 139 8.70 16.13 -19.19
N LEU A 140 8.04 17.04 -18.48
CA LEU A 140 6.61 16.96 -18.17
C LEU A 140 5.73 17.13 -19.41
N SER A 141 6.00 18.16 -20.21
CA SER A 141 5.26 18.39 -21.45
C SER A 141 5.43 17.24 -22.45
N LEU A 142 6.57 16.54 -22.43
CA LEU A 142 6.74 15.29 -23.17
C LEU A 142 5.89 14.16 -22.56
N LEU A 143 5.86 13.95 -21.25
CA LEU A 143 4.98 12.93 -20.66
C LEU A 143 3.49 13.19 -20.94
N GLU A 144 3.03 14.42 -20.75
CA GLU A 144 1.64 14.83 -21.00
C GLU A 144 1.25 14.81 -22.48
N ARG A 145 2.22 14.94 -23.39
CA ARG A 145 1.97 14.84 -24.83
C ARG A 145 2.01 13.39 -25.32
N TRP A 146 2.85 12.55 -24.71
CA TRP A 146 3.14 11.21 -25.21
C TRP A 146 2.43 10.07 -24.45
N TRP A 147 1.74 10.34 -23.32
CA TRP A 147 0.89 9.34 -22.65
C TRP A 147 -0.13 8.64 -23.57
N PRO A 148 -0.76 9.28 -24.59
CA PRO A 148 -1.72 8.59 -25.45
C PRO A 148 -1.02 7.56 -26.33
N LEU A 149 0.25 7.80 -26.71
CA LEU A 149 1.03 6.87 -27.52
C LEU A 149 1.40 5.61 -26.73
N ILE A 150 1.65 5.73 -25.42
CA ILE A 150 1.84 4.57 -24.54
C ILE A 150 0.56 3.75 -24.47
N LEU A 151 -0.61 4.40 -24.31
CA LEU A 151 -1.90 3.71 -24.32
C LEU A 151 -2.21 3.03 -25.65
N VAL A 152 -1.90 3.70 -26.78
CA VAL A 152 -2.04 3.12 -28.12
C VAL A 152 -1.11 1.92 -28.27
N ALA A 153 0.16 2.01 -27.87
CA ALA A 153 1.10 0.90 -27.95
C ALA A 153 0.66 -0.30 -27.11
N ILE A 154 0.21 -0.06 -25.86
CA ILE A 154 -0.35 -1.10 -24.99
C ILE A 154 -1.58 -1.74 -25.64
N GLY A 155 -2.51 -0.93 -26.17
CA GLY A 155 -3.68 -1.42 -26.90
C GLY A 155 -3.32 -2.28 -28.10
N LEU A 156 -2.31 -1.87 -28.87
CA LEU A 156 -1.83 -2.61 -30.04
C LEU A 156 -1.19 -3.95 -29.64
N VAL A 157 -0.39 -3.96 -28.57
CA VAL A 157 0.20 -5.19 -28.02
C VAL A 157 -0.88 -6.15 -27.55
N ILE A 158 -1.91 -5.67 -26.86
CA ILE A 158 -3.04 -6.50 -26.42
C ILE A 158 -3.78 -7.09 -27.62
N LEU A 159 -4.07 -6.29 -28.65
CA LEU A 159 -4.72 -6.76 -29.88
C LEU A 159 -3.89 -7.82 -30.59
N LEU A 160 -2.59 -7.59 -30.75
CA LEU A 160 -1.67 -8.55 -31.37
C LEU A 160 -1.59 -9.86 -30.55
N GLN A 161 -1.54 -9.77 -29.23
CA GLN A 161 -1.57 -10.95 -28.36
C GLN A 161 -2.89 -11.74 -28.48
N GLN A 162 -4.02 -11.05 -28.65
CA GLN A 162 -5.31 -11.70 -28.88
C GLN A 162 -5.40 -12.37 -30.26
N LEU A 163 -4.87 -11.74 -31.30
CA LEU A 163 -4.79 -12.32 -32.64
C LEU A 163 -3.87 -13.55 -32.68
N VAL A 164 -2.75 -13.52 -31.97
CA VAL A 164 -1.81 -14.64 -31.89
C VAL A 164 -2.34 -15.80 -31.03
N ARG A 165 -3.13 -15.53 -29.97
CA ARG A 165 -3.76 -16.57 -29.13
C ARG A 165 -4.98 -17.24 -29.77
N ARG A 166 -5.56 -16.69 -30.84
CA ARG A 166 -6.62 -17.35 -31.63
C ARG A 166 -6.05 -18.31 -32.69
N ARG A 167 -5.09 -19.16 -32.32
CA ARG A 167 -4.82 -20.35 -33.15
C ARG A 167 -5.86 -21.42 -32.82
N PRO A 168 -6.71 -21.82 -33.78
CA PRO A 168 -7.80 -22.77 -33.57
C PRO A 168 -7.23 -24.13 -33.16
N GLN A 169 -7.88 -24.75 -32.19
CA GLN A 169 -7.83 -26.20 -32.00
C GLN A 169 -8.45 -26.81 -33.25
N ALA A 170 -7.63 -27.30 -34.17
CA ALA A 170 -8.00 -28.15 -35.29
C ALA A 170 -7.22 -29.45 -35.16
#